data_AF-A0A8W4FDY7-F1
#
_entry.id   AF-A0A8W4FDY7-F1
#
_cell.length_a   1.000
_cell.length_b   1.000
_cell.length_c   1.000
_cell.angle_alpha   90.00
_cell.angle_beta   90.00
_cell.angle_gamma   90.00
#
_symmetry.space_group_name_H-M   'P 1'
#
loop_
_entity.id
_entity.type
_entity.pdbx_description
1 polymer ?
#
loop_
_entity_poly.entity_id
_entity_poly.type
_entity_poly.pdbx_seq_one_letter_code
_entity_poly.pdbx_strand_id
1 'polypeptide(L)' 'MAVPTTYADLGKSARDVFTMGYGFGLIKLDLKTKSENALEFTSSGLANMETTKVMGSLETKY' A
#
# COMPACT_ATOMS: atom_id res chain seq x y z
N MET A 1 24.98 8.47 2.44
CA MET A 1 24.58 9.51 1.46
C MET A 1 23.15 9.90 1.77
N ALA A 2 22.92 11.13 2.25
CA ALA A 2 21.57 11.64 2.45
C ALA A 2 21.11 12.25 1.12
N VAL A 3 20.28 11.50 0.39
CA VAL A 3 19.49 12.10 -0.70
C VAL A 3 18.58 13.14 -0.03
N PRO A 4 18.51 14.39 -0.50
CA PRO A 4 17.61 15.37 0.09
C PRO A 4 16.19 14.80 0.02
N THR A 5 15.61 14.49 1.17
CA THR A 5 14.22 14.05 1.27
C THR A 5 13.38 15.13 0.61
N THR A 6 12.53 14.73 -0.34
CA THR A 6 11.58 15.67 -0.91
C THR A 6 10.70 16.20 0.23
N TYR A 7 10.15 17.41 0.11
CA TYR A 7 9.26 17.95 1.17
C TYR A 7 8.12 16.97 1.54
N ALA A 8 7.69 16.14 0.58
CA ALA A 8 6.69 15.10 0.78
C ALA A 8 7.16 13.94 1.68
N ASP A 9 8.46 13.65 1.74
CA ASP A 9 9.04 12.59 2.57
C ASP A 9 9.34 13.06 4.00
N LEU A 10 9.17 14.36 4.31
CA LEU A 10 9.39 14.88 5.66
C LEU A 10 8.35 14.29 6.62
N GLY A 11 8.83 13.61 7.66
CA GLY A 11 7.96 12.93 8.63
C GLY A 11 7.29 11.65 8.10
N LYS A 12 7.69 11.16 6.92
CA LYS A 12 7.17 9.90 6.35
C LYS A 12 7.28 8.74 7.34
N SER A 13 8.43 8.57 8.00
CA SER A 13 8.61 7.50 9.00
C SER A 13 7.60 7.57 10.15
N ALA A 14 7.26 8.78 10.62
CA ALA A 14 6.25 8.93 11.66
C ALA A 14 4.85 8.56 11.12
N ARG A 15 4.51 9.04 9.91
CA ARG A 15 3.23 8.71 9.27
C ARG A 15 3.10 7.22 8.98
N ASP A 16 4.17 6.57 8.55
CA ASP A 16 4.19 5.13 8.30
C ASP A 16 3.90 4.35 9.59
N VAL A 17 4.46 4.74 10.74
CA VAL A 17 4.15 4.10 12.04
C VAL A 17 2.67 4.25 12.41
N PHE A 18 2.04 5.38 12.11
CA PHE A 18 0.62 5.62 12.39
C PHE A 18 -0.35 5.08 11.33
N THR A 19 0.15 4.64 10.18
CA THR A 19 -0.68 4.12 9.08
C THR A 19 -0.48 2.62 8.85
N MET A 20 0.68 2.07 9.19
CA MET A 20 0.94 0.63 9.15
C MET A 20 0.07 -0.10 10.16
N GLY A 21 -0.84 -0.94 9.67
CA GLY A 21 -1.69 -1.81 10.49
C GLY A 21 -2.99 -1.16 10.98
N TYR A 22 -3.25 0.12 10.68
CA TYR A 22 -4.49 0.79 11.05
C TYR A 22 -5.57 0.57 9.98
N GLY A 23 -6.35 -0.50 10.17
CA GLY A 23 -7.47 -0.89 9.29
C GLY A 23 -8.67 -1.38 10.10
N PHE A 24 -9.09 -0.63 11.11
CA PHE A 24 -10.27 -1.01 11.91
C PHE A 24 -11.51 -1.04 11.02
N GLY A 25 -12.23 -2.16 11.02
CA GLY A 25 -13.39 -2.37 10.14
C GLY A 25 -13.06 -2.60 8.66
N LEU A 26 -11.77 -2.70 8.29
CA LEU A 26 -11.30 -2.92 6.93
C LEU A 26 -10.52 -4.22 6.84
N ILE A 27 -10.96 -5.13 5.98
CA ILE A 27 -10.18 -6.31 5.60
C ILE A 27 -9.37 -5.92 4.38
N LYS A 28 -8.05 -5.82 4.54
CA LYS A 28 -7.11 -5.53 3.45
C LYS A 28 -6.31 -6.79 3.08
N LEU A 29 -6.30 -7.13 1.80
CA LEU A 29 -5.51 -8.19 1.20
C LEU A 29 -4.57 -7.57 0.18
N ASP A 30 -3.25 -7.60 0.40
CA ASP A 30 -2.25 -7.14 -0.57
C ASP A 30 -1.45 -8.35 -1.09
N LEU A 31 -1.43 -8.50 -2.41
CA LEU A 31 -0.65 -9.48 -3.16
C LEU A 31 0.39 -8.73 -3.98
N LYS A 32 1.65 -8.83 -3.57
CA LYS A 32 2.78 -8.26 -4.32
C LYS A 32 3.63 -9.40 -4.89
N THR A 33 3.69 -9.47 -6.21
CA THR A 33 4.50 -10.44 -6.94
C THR A 33 5.57 -9.71 -7.72
N LYS A 34 6.82 -10.08 -7.48
CA LYS A 34 7.96 -9.58 -8.25
C LYS A 34 8.46 -10.70 -9.15
N SER A 35 8.35 -10.50 -10.45
CA SER A 35 8.88 -11.42 -11.45
C SER A 35 10.36 -11.13 -11.71
N GLU A 36 11.14 -12.15 -12.09
CA GLU A 36 12.56 -11.99 -12.50
C GLU A 36 12.70 -11.04 -13.69
N ASN A 37 11.67 -10.92 -14.53
CA ASN A 37 11.63 -10.01 -15.68
C ASN A 37 11.36 -8.54 -15.31
N ALA A 38 11.73 -8.07 -14.11
CA ALA A 38 11.51 -6.71 -13.58
C ALA A 38 10.05 -6.26 -13.41
N LEU A 39 9.09 -7.06 -13.86
CA LEU A 39 7.67 -6.82 -13.68
C LEU A 39 7.25 -6.96 -12.21
N GLU A 40 6.65 -5.92 -11.66
CA GLU A 40 6.01 -5.92 -10.34
C GLU A 40 4.50 -5.84 -10.50
N PHE A 41 3.79 -6.85 -10.00
CA PHE A 41 2.33 -6.86 -9.90
C PHE A 41 1.94 -6.62 -8.45
N THR A 42 1.12 -5.61 -8.23
CA THR A 42 0.51 -5.35 -6.92
C THR A 42 -1.01 -5.42 -7.08
N SER A 43 -1.61 -6.46 -6.54
CA SER A 43 -3.07 -6.57 -6.43
C SER A 43 -3.48 -6.33 -5.00
N SER A 44 -4.40 -5.40 -4.78
CA SER A 44 -4.92 -5.07 -3.46
C SER A 44 -6.42 -5.24 -3.44
N GLY A 45 -6.96 -5.94 -2.45
CA GLY A 45 -8.38 -6.03 -2.14
C GLY A 45 -8.65 -5.37 -0.79
N LEU A 46 -9.67 -4.53 -0.70
CA LEU A 46 -10.08 -3.87 0.52
C LEU A 46 -11.59 -4.01 0.68
N ALA A 47 -12.02 -4.75 1.70
CA ALA A 47 -13.41 -4.90 2.08
C ALA A 47 -13.70 -4.07 3.32
N ASN A 48 -14.63 -3.13 3.22
CA ASN A 48 -15.12 -2.34 4.33
C ASN A 48 -16.31 -3.06 4.98
N MET A 49 -16.17 -3.47 6.24
CA MET A 49 -17.18 -4.23 6.97
C MET A 49 -18.36 -3.36 7.44
N GLU A 50 -18.19 -2.04 7.54
CA GLU A 50 -19.25 -1.11 7.96
C GLU A 50 -20.24 -0.82 6.82
N THR A 51 -19.72 -0.67 5.61
CA THR A 51 -20.52 -0.39 4.40
C THR A 51 -20.78 -1.62 3.55
N THR A 52 -20.17 -2.76 3.91
CA THR A 52 -20.18 -4.03 3.14
C THR A 52 -19.61 -3.88 1.72
N LYS A 53 -18.88 -2.79 1.44
CA LYS A 53 -18.32 -2.49 0.12
C LYS A 53 -16.97 -3.17 -0.04
N VAL A 54 -16.76 -3.81 -1.18
CA VAL A 54 -15.49 -4.42 -1.57
C VAL A 54 -14.91 -3.61 -2.72
N MET A 55 -13.66 -3.19 -2.56
CA MET A 55 -12.88 -2.47 -3.56
C MET A 55 -11.64 -3.30 -3.89
N GLY A 56 -11.27 -3.34 -5.17
CA GLY A 56 -10.07 -4.00 -5.64
C GLY A 56 -9.27 -3.08 -6.55
N SER A 57 -7.95 -3.15 -6.46
CA SER A 57 -7.02 -2.48 -7.36
C SER A 57 -5.98 -3.47 -7.88
N LEU A 58 -5.56 -3.25 -9.11
CA LEU A 58 -4.46 -3.98 -9.75
C LEU A 58 -3.53 -2.95 -10.38
N GLU A 59 -2.31 -2.89 -9.87
CA GLU A 59 -1.22 -2.10 -10.44
C GLU A 59 -0.17 -3.04 -11.03
N THR A 60 0.26 -2.72 -12.25
CA THR A 60 1.35 -3.40 -12.93
C THR A 60 2.43 -2.36 -13.21
N LYS A 61 3.65 -2.66 -12.80
CA LYS A 61 4.82 -1.83 -13.02
C LYS A 61 5.85 -2.62 -13.84
N TYR A 62 6.43 -1.97 -14.85
CA TYR A 62 7.52 -2.49 -15.69
C TYR A 62 8.83 -1.80 -15.31
#